data_AF-A0A820CAW3-F1
#
_entry.id   AF-A0A820CAW3-F1
#
_cell.length_a   1.000
_cell.length_b   1.000
_cell.length_c   1.000
_cell.angle_alpha   90.00
_cell.angle_beta   90.00
_cell.angle_gamma   90.00
#
_symmetry.space_group_name_H-M   'P 1'
#
loop_
_entity.id
_entity.type
_entity.pdbx_description
1 polymer ?
#
loop_
_entity_poly.entity_id
_entity_poly.type
_entity_poly.pdbx_seq_one_letter_code
_entity_poly.pdbx_strand_id
1 'polypeptide(L)'
;MPTEGSSRVPLPFPYIVPGGRFREIFYWDSYFTMLGLILVPERMHIFRGMIDNFAYIIDQFGFILNGNRIYYLSRSQPPFFAEMIQLLADADHTENIKQRYLHQLIKKYEWWMMNSDQLTDEQSVKS
;
A
#
# COMPACT_ATOMS: atom_id res chain seq x y z
N MET A 1 -12.74 -7.05 8.38
CA MET A 1 -12.19 -7.36 9.71
C MET A 1 -11.59 -8.77 9.72
N PRO A 2 -10.55 -9.06 10.53
CA PRO A 2 -9.98 -10.41 10.64
C PRO A 2 -10.98 -11.47 11.09
N THR A 3 -10.70 -12.73 10.77
CA THR A 3 -11.40 -13.88 11.38
C THR A 3 -11.02 -14.01 12.85
N GLU A 4 -11.90 -14.60 13.65
CA GLU A 4 -11.65 -14.84 15.08
C GLU A 4 -10.33 -15.61 15.30
N GLY A 5 -9.51 -15.15 16.26
CA GLY A 5 -8.19 -15.72 16.53
C GLY A 5 -7.08 -15.33 15.55
N SER A 6 -7.37 -14.55 14.50
CA SER A 6 -6.37 -14.07 13.53
C SER A 6 -6.07 -12.59 13.71
N SER A 7 -4.79 -12.23 13.64
CA SER A 7 -4.37 -10.83 13.53
C SER A 7 -4.33 -10.33 12.08
N ARG A 8 -4.50 -11.21 11.09
CA ARG A 8 -4.32 -10.89 9.67
C ARG A 8 -5.58 -10.22 9.12
N VAL A 9 -5.40 -9.05 8.51
CA VAL A 9 -6.43 -8.38 7.73
C VAL A 9 -6.58 -9.13 6.39
N PRO A 10 -7.78 -9.66 6.07
CA PRO A 10 -8.01 -10.36 4.82
C PRO A 10 -7.90 -9.39 3.64
N LEU A 11 -7.29 -9.84 2.56
CA LEU A 11 -7.07 -9.07 1.34
C LEU A 11 -7.75 -9.75 0.14
N PRO A 12 -8.45 -9.00 -0.72
CA PRO A 12 -9.25 -9.56 -1.80
C PRO A 12 -8.44 -10.17 -2.96
N PHE A 13 -7.20 -9.75 -3.16
CA PHE A 13 -6.38 -10.17 -4.31
C PHE A 13 -5.11 -10.93 -3.89
N PRO A 14 -4.50 -11.74 -4.79
CA PRO A 14 -3.20 -12.34 -4.56
C PRO A 14 -2.11 -11.29 -4.28
N TYR A 15 -1.14 -11.65 -3.46
CA TYR A 15 -0.01 -10.77 -3.12
C TYR A 15 1.26 -11.56 -2.83
N ILE A 16 2.41 -10.90 -2.94
CA ILE A 16 3.73 -11.43 -2.60
C ILE A 16 4.12 -10.98 -1.19
N VAL A 17 4.82 -11.84 -0.47
CA VAL A 17 5.42 -11.55 0.83
C VAL A 17 6.95 -11.58 0.71
N PRO A 18 7.70 -10.86 1.56
CA PRO A 18 9.18 -10.84 1.50
C PRO A 18 9.84 -12.21 1.66
N GLY A 19 9.15 -13.18 2.28
CA GLY A 19 9.62 -14.56 2.43
C GLY A 19 10.16 -14.90 3.81
N GLY A 20 10.56 -16.16 3.98
CA GLY A 20 11.04 -16.69 5.27
C GLY A 20 9.95 -16.69 6.35
N ARG A 21 10.20 -15.98 7.45
CA ARG A 21 9.26 -15.89 8.58
C ARG A 21 8.08 -14.94 8.33
N PHE A 22 8.19 -14.07 7.34
CA PHE A 22 7.17 -13.07 7.03
C PHE A 22 6.03 -13.70 6.24
N ARG A 23 4.80 -13.54 6.74
CA ARG A 23 3.60 -14.16 6.15
C ARG A 23 2.54 -13.11 5.81
N GLU A 24 2.94 -11.86 5.65
CA GLU A 24 2.08 -10.70 5.40
C GLU A 24 2.70 -9.85 4.29
N ILE A 25 1.85 -9.10 3.59
CA ILE A 25 2.33 -8.06 2.68
C ILE A 25 2.93 -6.93 3.53
N PHE A 26 4.06 -6.39 3.08
CA PHE A 26 4.67 -5.19 3.66
C PHE A 26 4.64 -4.07 2.63
N TYR A 27 4.35 -2.86 3.09
CA TYR A 27 4.04 -1.75 2.20
C TYR A 27 5.23 -1.33 1.32
N TRP A 28 6.34 -0.88 1.91
CA TRP A 28 7.49 -0.42 1.10
C TRP A 28 8.22 -1.57 0.38
N ASP A 29 8.33 -2.77 0.98
CA ASP A 29 8.92 -3.96 0.35
C ASP A 29 8.19 -4.33 -0.95
N SER A 30 6.88 -4.08 -1.00
CA SER A 30 6.06 -4.35 -2.18
C SER A 30 6.48 -3.49 -3.37
N TYR A 31 6.95 -2.26 -3.17
CA TYR A 31 7.39 -1.42 -4.29
C TYR A 31 8.61 -2.03 -4.98
N PHE A 32 9.62 -2.44 -4.20
CA PHE A 32 10.81 -3.08 -4.75
C PHE A 32 10.49 -4.45 -5.37
N THR A 33 9.50 -5.16 -4.82
CA THR A 33 8.97 -6.39 -5.43
C THR A 33 8.31 -6.10 -6.79
N MET A 34 7.55 -5.01 -6.90
CA MET A 34 6.89 -4.59 -8.13
C MET A 34 7.88 -4.20 -9.24
N LEU A 35 9.00 -3.57 -8.90
CA LEU A 35 10.08 -3.28 -9.86
C LEU A 35 10.62 -4.56 -10.53
N GLY A 36 10.64 -5.69 -9.82
CA GLY A 36 10.97 -6.98 -10.42
C GLY A 36 9.82 -7.60 -11.20
N LEU A 37 8.59 -7.54 -10.66
CA LEU A 37 7.40 -8.12 -11.28
C LEU A 37 7.05 -7.52 -12.64
N ILE A 38 7.32 -6.23 -12.84
CA ILE A 38 7.03 -5.54 -14.11
C ILE A 38 7.77 -6.17 -15.30
N LEU A 39 8.89 -6.84 -15.06
CA LEU A 39 9.69 -7.53 -16.08
C LEU A 39 9.14 -8.91 -16.44
N VAL A 40 8.03 -9.33 -15.82
CA VAL A 40 7.44 -10.68 -15.95
C VAL A 40 5.96 -10.54 -16.39
N PRO A 41 5.67 -10.41 -17.70
CA PRO A 41 4.34 -10.07 -18.21
C PRO A 41 3.22 -10.99 -17.71
N GLU A 42 3.48 -12.29 -17.56
CA GLU A 42 2.49 -13.25 -17.08
C GLU A 42 2.07 -13.04 -15.62
N ARG A 43 2.84 -12.23 -14.86
CA ARG A 43 2.57 -11.89 -13.45
C ARG A 43 1.95 -10.52 -13.25
N MET A 44 1.61 -9.79 -14.32
CA MET A 44 1.03 -8.44 -14.22
C MET A 44 -0.27 -8.42 -13.40
N HIS A 45 -1.05 -9.51 -13.42
CA HIS A 45 -2.25 -9.66 -12.60
C HIS A 45 -1.97 -9.63 -11.08
N ILE A 46 -0.81 -10.13 -10.63
CA ILE A 46 -0.39 -10.08 -9.22
C ILE A 46 0.00 -8.64 -8.86
N PHE A 47 0.74 -7.96 -9.74
CA PHE A 47 1.12 -6.56 -9.54
C PHE A 47 -0.15 -5.69 -9.36
N ARG A 48 -1.10 -5.77 -10.29
CA ARG A 48 -2.38 -5.05 -10.18
C ARG A 48 -3.13 -5.41 -8.90
N GLY A 49 -3.21 -6.70 -8.56
CA GLY A 49 -3.84 -7.16 -7.32
C GLY A 49 -3.20 -6.61 -6.05
N MET A 50 -1.87 -6.43 -6.01
CA MET A 50 -1.19 -5.82 -4.87
C MET A 50 -1.55 -4.33 -4.71
N ILE A 51 -1.66 -3.57 -5.81
CA ILE A 51 -2.13 -2.18 -5.76
C ILE A 51 -3.60 -2.11 -5.32
N ASP A 52 -4.46 -2.96 -5.88
CA ASP A 52 -5.86 -3.05 -5.48
C ASP A 52 -6.02 -3.42 -3.99
N ASN A 53 -5.15 -4.28 -3.46
CA ASN A 53 -5.10 -4.60 -2.02
C ASN A 53 -4.72 -3.38 -1.17
N PHE A 54 -3.74 -2.57 -1.60
CA PHE A 54 -3.40 -1.33 -0.88
C PHE A 54 -4.52 -0.29 -0.94
N ALA A 55 -5.19 -0.17 -2.08
CA ALA A 55 -6.37 0.66 -2.23
C ALA A 55 -7.48 0.21 -1.26
N TYR A 56 -7.74 -1.10 -1.20
CA TYR A 56 -8.68 -1.69 -0.25
C TYR A 56 -8.31 -1.37 1.21
N ILE A 57 -7.04 -1.48 1.59
CA ILE A 57 -6.58 -1.12 2.95
C ILE A 57 -6.84 0.37 3.24
N ILE A 58 -6.53 1.28 2.30
CA ILE A 58 -6.84 2.72 2.45
C ILE A 58 -8.33 2.95 2.60
N ASP A 59 -9.15 2.21 1.87
CA ASP A 59 -10.60 2.34 1.96
C ASP A 59 -11.13 1.90 3.32
N GLN A 60 -10.54 0.87 3.93
CA GLN A 60 -10.93 0.37 5.25
C GLN A 60 -10.38 1.19 6.42
N PHE A 61 -9.14 1.68 6.33
CA PHE A 61 -8.42 2.25 7.49
C PHE A 61 -7.96 3.70 7.30
N GLY A 62 -8.13 4.29 6.11
CA GLY A 62 -7.71 5.64 5.78
C GLY A 62 -6.24 5.77 5.35
N PHE A 63 -5.41 4.76 5.60
CA PHE A 63 -4.00 4.73 5.24
C PHE A 63 -3.52 3.29 5.00
N ILE A 64 -2.32 3.13 4.43
CA ILE A 64 -1.72 1.81 4.23
C ILE A 64 -1.00 1.38 5.51
N LEU A 65 -1.37 0.21 6.04
CA LEU A 65 -0.70 -0.40 7.18
C LEU A 65 0.73 -0.83 6.81
N ASN A 66 1.66 -0.78 7.77
CA ASN A 66 3.02 -1.33 7.61
C ASN A 66 3.01 -2.75 7.01
N GLY A 67 2.15 -3.61 7.55
CA GLY A 67 1.72 -4.84 6.90
C GLY A 67 0.27 -5.19 7.24
N ASN A 68 -0.32 -6.20 6.61
CA ASN A 68 -1.76 -6.51 6.77
C ASN A 68 -2.11 -7.22 8.08
N ARG A 69 -1.76 -6.62 9.22
CA ARG A 69 -2.01 -7.10 10.58
C ARG A 69 -2.66 -6.01 11.43
N ILE A 70 -3.61 -6.38 12.28
CA ILE A 70 -4.33 -5.40 13.13
C ILE A 70 -3.46 -4.66 14.14
N TYR A 71 -2.33 -5.22 14.56
CA TYR A 71 -1.40 -4.51 15.44
C TYR A 71 -0.63 -3.39 14.71
N TYR A 72 -0.77 -3.26 13.38
CA TYR A 72 -0.25 -2.14 12.60
C TYR A 72 -1.27 -1.03 12.34
N LEU A 73 -2.46 -1.07 12.95
CA LEU A 73 -3.49 -0.01 12.81
C LEU A 73 -3.06 1.39 13.27
N SER A 74 -1.88 1.53 13.86
CA SER A 74 -1.30 2.82 14.27
C SER A 74 -0.08 3.26 13.45
N ARG A 75 0.38 2.46 12.47
CA ARG A 75 1.68 2.71 11.81
C ARG A 75 1.66 2.38 10.32
N SER A 76 2.24 3.29 9.53
CA SER A 76 2.51 3.11 8.11
C SER A 76 3.99 2.77 7.86
N GLN A 77 4.41 2.86 6.60
CA GLN A 77 5.78 2.76 6.11
C GLN A 77 6.02 3.87 5.06
N PRO A 78 7.27 4.09 4.61
CA PRO A 78 7.57 5.10 3.59
C PRO A 78 6.58 5.08 2.39
N PRO A 79 6.08 6.25 1.95
CA PRO A 79 4.86 6.34 1.16
C PRO A 79 5.00 6.05 -0.35
N PHE A 80 5.29 4.82 -0.77
CA PHE A 80 5.50 4.44 -2.18
C PHE A 80 4.24 4.27 -3.07
N PHE A 81 3.03 4.48 -2.57
CA PHE A 81 1.78 4.15 -3.30
C PHE A 81 1.62 4.93 -4.62
N ALA A 82 2.00 6.21 -4.65
CA ALA A 82 1.99 7.00 -5.88
C ALA A 82 2.96 6.45 -6.92
N GLU A 83 4.18 6.08 -6.49
CA GLU A 83 5.18 5.45 -7.35
C GLU A 83 4.72 4.08 -7.87
N MET A 84 4.05 3.27 -7.03
CA MET A 84 3.46 2.01 -7.48
C MET A 84 2.41 2.22 -8.58
N ILE A 85 1.54 3.21 -8.43
CA ILE A 85 0.50 3.55 -9.42
C ILE A 85 1.13 4.05 -10.71
N GLN A 86 2.15 4.92 -10.61
CA GLN A 86 2.88 5.43 -11.76
C GLN A 86 3.56 4.28 -12.51
N LEU A 87 4.24 3.39 -11.78
CA LEU A 87 4.88 2.20 -12.33
C LEU A 87 3.89 1.29 -13.08
N LEU A 88 2.68 1.09 -12.53
CA LEU A 88 1.63 0.32 -13.21
C LEU A 88 1.10 1.05 -14.45
N ALA A 89 0.86 2.36 -14.38
CA ALA A 89 0.36 3.15 -15.50
C ALA A 89 1.33 3.18 -16.69
N ASP A 90 2.64 3.10 -16.42
CA ASP A 90 3.68 3.03 -17.44
C ASP A 90 3.78 1.64 -18.09
N ALA A 91 3.39 0.57 -17.38
CA ALA A 91 3.37 -0.79 -17.92
C ALA A 91 2.03 -1.23 -18.54
N ASP A 92 0.92 -0.63 -18.10
CA ASP A 92 -0.43 -0.99 -18.54
C ASP A 92 -1.18 0.25 -19.03
N HIS A 93 -1.35 0.33 -20.35
CA HIS A 93 -2.05 1.43 -21.03
C HIS A 93 -3.52 1.12 -21.34
N THR A 94 -4.08 0.04 -20.77
CA THR A 94 -5.43 -0.41 -21.11
C THR A 94 -6.55 0.39 -20.44
N GLU A 95 -6.26 1.11 -19.34
CA GLU A 95 -7.22 1.97 -18.65
C GLU A 95 -6.55 3.22 -18.06
N ASN A 96 -7.35 4.19 -17.61
CA ASN A 96 -6.83 5.34 -16.87
C ASN A 96 -6.51 4.93 -15.42
N ILE A 97 -5.37 4.27 -15.25
CA ILE A 97 -4.85 3.75 -13.97
C ILE A 97 -4.79 4.86 -12.90
N LYS A 98 -4.33 6.05 -13.26
CA LYS A 98 -4.22 7.19 -12.32
C LYS A 98 -5.58 7.63 -11.81
N GLN A 99 -6.58 7.71 -12.69
CA GLN A 99 -7.94 8.07 -12.31
C GLN A 99 -8.59 7.03 -11.40
N ARG A 100 -8.33 5.73 -11.64
CA ARG A 100 -8.85 4.62 -10.82
C ARG A 100 -8.46 4.74 -9.35
N TYR A 101 -7.23 5.15 -9.06
CA TYR A 101 -6.69 5.20 -7.69
C TYR A 101 -6.65 6.61 -7.08
N LEU A 102 -7.22 7.62 -7.75
CA LEU A 102 -7.18 9.01 -7.31
C LEU A 102 -7.79 9.21 -5.93
N HIS A 103 -8.91 8.56 -5.64
CA HIS A 103 -9.58 8.63 -4.35
C HIS A 103 -8.66 8.19 -3.20
N GLN A 104 -7.99 7.06 -3.36
CA GLN A 104 -7.11 6.50 -2.33
C GLN A 104 -5.80 7.30 -2.20
N LEU A 105 -5.31 7.89 -3.29
CA LEU A 105 -4.18 8.84 -3.24
C LEU A 105 -4.50 10.06 -2.38
N ILE A 106 -5.69 10.65 -2.56
CA ILE A 106 -6.14 11.80 -1.76
C ILE A 106 -6.26 11.42 -0.29
N LYS A 107 -6.96 10.32 0.05
CA LYS A 107 -7.11 9.85 1.44
C LYS A 107 -5.77 9.59 2.12
N LYS A 108 -4.84 8.96 1.41
CA LYS A 108 -3.49 8.72 1.93
C LYS A 108 -2.77 10.04 2.19
N TYR A 109 -2.85 11.01 1.27
CA TYR A 109 -2.23 12.33 1.46
C TYR A 109 -2.81 13.06 2.67
N GLU A 110 -4.14 13.09 2.80
CA GLU A 110 -4.83 13.69 3.95
C GLU A 110 -4.37 13.06 5.28
N TRP A 111 -4.21 11.74 5.33
CA TRP A 111 -3.68 11.06 6.51
C TRP A 111 -2.23 11.47 6.81
N TRP A 112 -1.37 11.56 5.79
CA TRP A 112 0.03 11.98 5.97
C TRP A 112 0.17 13.43 6.46
N MET A 113 -0.73 14.31 6.00
CA MET A 113 -0.74 15.72 6.39
C MET A 113 -1.51 15.96 7.69
N MET A 114 -2.08 14.92 8.31
CA MET A 114 -2.82 15.07 9.56
C MET A 114 -1.91 15.69 10.64
N ASN A 115 -2.37 16.81 11.21
CA ASN A 115 -1.64 17.62 12.19
C ASN A 115 -0.36 18.31 11.66
N SER A 116 -0.16 18.42 10.34
CA SER A 116 0.97 19.17 9.78
C SER A 116 1.02 20.62 10.27
N ASP A 117 -0.15 21.24 10.45
CA ASP A 117 -0.28 22.65 10.86
C ASP A 117 0.08 22.88 12.34
N GLN A 118 0.24 21.80 13.11
CA GLN A 118 0.63 21.83 14.52
C GLN A 118 2.14 21.58 14.70
N LEU A 119 2.86 21.30 13.62
CA LEU A 119 4.30 21.06 13.66
C LEU A 119 5.04 22.38 13.85
N THR A 120 5.83 22.46 14.92
CA THR A 120 6.81 23.54 15.13
C THR A 120 8.20 23.04 14.73
N ASP A 121 9.11 23.95 14.36
CA ASP A 121 10.48 23.60 13.91
C ASP A 121 11.28 22.75 14.93
N GLU A 122 10.87 22.73 16.20
CA GLU A 122 11.51 21.94 17.27
C GLU A 122 11.02 20.48 17.34
N GLN A 123 9.90 20.15 16.70
CA GLN A 123 9.32 18.81 16.70
C GLN A 123 9.57 18.12 15.36
N SER A 124 10.83 17.75 15.11
CA SER A 124 11.14 16.81 14.02
C SER A 124 10.44 15.47 14.30
N VAL A 125 9.32 15.26 13.61
CA VAL A 125 8.52 14.04 13.73
C VAL A 125 9.35 12.87 13.23
N LYS A 126 9.72 11.97 14.16
CA LYS A 126 10.28 10.67 13.81
C LYS A 126 9.21 9.87 13.06
N SER A 127 9.48 9.62 11.79
CA SER A 127 8.80 8.65 10.91
C SER A 127 8.77 7.24 11.51
#